data_AF-A0A398CD73-F1
#
_entry.id   AF-A0A398CD73-F1
#
_cell.length_a   1.000
_cell.length_b   1.000
_cell.length_c   1.000
_cell.angle_alpha   90.00
_cell.angle_beta   90.00
_cell.angle_gamma   90.00
#
_symmetry.space_group_name_H-M   'P 1'
#
loop_
_entity.id
_entity.type
_entity.pdbx_description
1 polymer ?
#
loop_
_entity_poly.entity_id
_entity_poly.type
_entity_poly.pdbx_seq_one_letter_code
_entity_poly.pdbx_strand_id
1 'polypeptide(L)'
;MATNYLQNIDEAFLRRINYVIRFSIPDEEQRKAIWQGIFPAETPLDRELDYDFLARKLPVAGGNIKNMAITAAFLASDSSEAVGMKHILKAYQYELDKTNRAMTKDELAEYAFYFDEIHLL
;
A
#
# COMPACT_ATOMS: atom_id res chain seq x y z
N MET A 1 9.79 -7.65 -20.72
CA MET A 1 9.19 -8.72 -19.89
C MET A 1 9.30 -8.31 -18.43
N ALA A 2 8.32 -8.62 -17.59
CA ALA A 2 8.37 -8.41 -16.15
C ALA A 2 7.97 -9.71 -15.44
N THR A 3 8.71 -10.10 -14.40
CA THR A 3 8.46 -11.33 -13.64
C THR A 3 8.87 -11.14 -12.19
N ASN A 4 8.08 -11.70 -11.27
CA ASN A 4 8.37 -11.72 -9.84
C ASN A 4 9.24 -12.93 -9.43
N TYR A 5 9.52 -13.84 -10.37
CA TYR A 5 10.23 -15.10 -10.11
C TYR A 5 11.40 -15.28 -11.07
N LEU A 6 12.43 -14.43 -10.93
CA LEU A 6 13.66 -14.54 -11.73
C LEU A 6 14.33 -15.92 -11.58
N GLN A 7 14.19 -16.53 -10.40
CA GLN A 7 14.79 -17.83 -10.05
C GLN A 7 14.25 -18.99 -10.90
N ASN A 8 13.05 -18.83 -11.46
CA ASN A 8 12.40 -19.83 -12.30
C ASN A 8 12.69 -19.61 -13.80
N ILE A 9 13.51 -18.61 -14.16
CA ILE A 9 13.92 -18.39 -15.54
C ILE A 9 15.17 -19.22 -15.81
N ASP A 10 15.09 -20.06 -16.83
CA ASP A 10 16.21 -20.88 -17.29
C ASP A 10 17.43 -20.03 -17.68
N GLU A 11 18.60 -20.53 -17.33
CA GLU A 11 19.87 -19.83 -17.53
C GLU A 11 20.16 -19.56 -19.02
N ALA A 12 19.76 -20.46 -19.92
CA ALA A 12 19.92 -20.28 -21.36
C ALA A 12 19.02 -19.16 -21.91
N PHE A 13 17.87 -18.91 -21.27
CA PHE A 13 17.02 -17.75 -21.57
C PHE A 13 17.63 -16.44 -21.06
N LEU A 14 18.20 -16.45 -19.84
CA LEU A 14 18.85 -15.27 -19.26
C LEU A 14 20.04 -14.78 -20.10
N ARG A 15 20.79 -15.70 -20.74
CA ARG A 15 21.91 -15.36 -21.64
C ARG A 15 21.50 -14.49 -22.84
N ARG A 16 20.22 -14.43 -23.19
CA ARG A 16 19.68 -13.58 -24.29
C ARG A 16 19.07 -12.27 -23.79
N ILE A 17 19.06 -12.03 -22.49
CA ILE A 17 18.56 -10.80 -21.87
C ILE A 17 19.75 -9.88 -21.58
N ASN A 18 19.82 -8.75 -22.29
CA ASN A 18 20.93 -7.80 -22.16
C ASN A 18 20.94 -7.05 -20.82
N TYR A 19 19.76 -6.84 -20.21
CA TYR A 19 19.62 -6.09 -18.96
C TYR A 19 18.57 -6.72 -18.06
N VAL A 20 18.93 -6.93 -16.79
CA VAL A 20 18.00 -7.34 -15.73
C VAL A 20 17.93 -6.20 -14.72
N ILE A 21 16.83 -5.45 -14.73
CA ILE A 21 16.58 -4.39 -13.76
C ILE A 21 15.83 -5.00 -12.58
N ARG A 22 16.43 -4.96 -11.39
CA ARG A 22 15.79 -5.40 -10.16
C ARG A 22 15.09 -4.21 -9.53
N PHE A 23 13.78 -4.34 -9.33
CA PHE A 23 13.01 -3.40 -8.55
C PHE A 23 13.01 -3.88 -7.10
N SER A 24 13.74 -3.17 -6.24
CA SER A 24 13.75 -3.40 -4.80
C SER A 24 12.40 -3.03 -4.18
N ILE A 25 12.10 -3.58 -3.01
CA ILE A 25 11.03 -3.04 -2.17
C ILE A 25 11.43 -1.60 -1.81
N PRO A 26 10.52 -0.61 -1.96
CA PRO A 26 10.85 0.78 -1.70
C PRO A 26 11.23 0.98 -0.24
N ASP A 27 12.20 1.84 0.03
CA ASP A 27 12.51 2.30 1.38
C ASP A 27 11.43 3.28 1.92
N GLU A 28 11.61 3.78 3.15
CA GLU A 28 10.65 4.69 3.77
C GLU A 28 10.44 5.98 2.98
N GLU A 29 11.52 6.65 2.55
CA GLU A 29 11.43 7.90 1.77
C GLU A 29 10.72 7.67 0.44
N GLN A 30 11.03 6.56 -0.23
CA GLN A 30 10.39 6.16 -1.47
C GLN A 30 8.90 5.84 -1.27
N ARG A 31 8.53 5.13 -0.20
CA ARG A 31 7.11 4.88 0.13
C ARG A 31 6.37 6.18 0.38
N LYS A 32 6.97 7.14 1.10
CA LYS A 32 6.39 8.47 1.31
C LYS A 32 6.12 9.18 -0.01
N ALA A 33 7.11 9.21 -0.91
CA ALA A 33 6.96 9.83 -2.22
C ALA A 33 5.87 9.15 -3.07
N ILE A 34 5.78 7.82 -3.03
CA ILE A 34 4.71 7.08 -3.71
C ILE A 34 3.36 7.50 -3.13
N TRP A 35 3.18 7.50 -1.80
CA TRP A 35 1.92 7.88 -1.17
C TRP A 35 1.48 9.31 -1.51
N GLN A 36 2.41 10.27 -1.53
CA GLN A 36 2.11 11.66 -1.88
C GLN A 36 1.70 11.83 -3.35
N GLY A 37 2.15 10.94 -4.24
CA GLY A 37 1.89 11.02 -5.68
C GLY A 37 0.86 10.02 -6.21
N ILE A 38 0.31 9.14 -5.37
CA ILE A 38 -0.52 8.02 -5.86
C ILE A 38 -1.93 8.46 -6.25
N PHE A 39 -2.45 9.49 -5.60
CA PHE A 39 -3.80 9.99 -5.84
C PHE A 39 -3.80 11.05 -6.95
N PRO A 40 -4.71 10.96 -7.94
CA PRO A 40 -4.96 12.05 -8.87
C PRO A 40 -5.37 13.34 -8.16
N ALA A 41 -5.10 14.49 -8.77
CA ALA A 41 -5.34 15.81 -8.18
C ALA A 41 -6.83 16.08 -7.87
N GLU A 42 -7.72 15.41 -8.58
CA GLU A 42 -9.17 15.51 -8.42
C GLU A 42 -9.72 14.66 -7.27
N THR A 43 -8.88 13.80 -6.67
CA THR A 43 -9.30 12.94 -5.56
C THR A 43 -9.48 13.80 -4.31
N PRO A 44 -10.66 13.81 -3.67
CA PRO A 44 -10.83 14.47 -2.39
C PRO A 44 -9.99 13.75 -1.33
N LEU A 45 -8.97 14.42 -0.81
CA LEU A 45 -8.10 13.91 0.25
C LEU A 45 -8.37 14.66 1.54
N ASP A 46 -8.32 13.92 2.66
CA ASP A 46 -8.26 14.55 3.97
C ASP A 46 -6.93 15.32 4.11
N ARG A 47 -6.97 16.50 4.74
CA ARG A 47 -5.77 17.31 5.01
C ARG A 47 -4.87 16.67 6.06
N GLU A 48 -5.44 15.82 6.91
CA GLU A 48 -4.76 15.13 8.01
C GLU A 48 -4.17 13.77 7.58
N LEU A 49 -3.95 13.53 6.28
CA LEU A 49 -3.25 12.33 5.82
C LEU A 49 -1.79 12.33 6.28
N ASP A 50 -1.45 11.38 7.15
CA ASP A 50 -0.10 11.23 7.68
C ASP A 50 0.74 10.29 6.79
N TYR A 51 1.35 10.89 5.77
CA TYR A 51 2.25 10.18 4.86
C TYR A 51 3.52 9.64 5.55
N ASP A 52 3.97 10.29 6.63
CA ASP A 52 5.12 9.83 7.41
C ASP A 52 4.79 8.53 8.16
N PHE A 53 3.61 8.47 8.78
CA PHE A 53 3.10 7.23 9.37
C PHE A 53 2.96 6.13 8.31
N LEU A 54 2.29 6.41 7.19
CA LEU A 54 2.05 5.42 6.14
C LEU A 54 3.37 4.85 5.58
N ALA A 55 4.37 5.71 5.39
CA ALA A 55 5.69 5.31 4.90
C ALA A 55 6.47 4.47 5.92
N ARG A 56 6.45 4.86 7.19
CA ARG A 56 7.22 4.23 8.27
C ARG A 56 6.61 2.93 8.76
N LYS A 57 5.29 2.88 8.90
CA LYS A 57 4.58 1.79 9.58
C LYS A 57 4.06 0.71 8.64
N LEU A 58 3.88 1.01 7.35
CA LEU A 58 3.35 0.04 6.39
C LEU A 58 4.49 -0.47 5.47
N PRO A 59 5.10 -1.64 5.76
CA PRO A 59 6.21 -2.18 4.97
C PRO A 59 5.68 -2.88 3.71
N VAL A 60 5.11 -2.11 2.79
CA VAL A 60 4.44 -2.62 1.58
C VAL A 60 5.18 -2.22 0.30
N ALA A 61 5.08 -3.05 -0.75
CA ALA A 61 5.64 -2.72 -2.05
C ALA A 61 4.78 -1.65 -2.76
N GLY A 62 5.35 -0.95 -3.74
CA GLY A 62 4.62 0.10 -4.48
C GLY A 62 3.35 -0.38 -5.17
N GLY A 63 3.31 -1.64 -5.63
CA GLY A 63 2.10 -2.26 -6.17
C GLY A 63 0.98 -2.40 -5.13
N ASN A 64 1.32 -2.75 -3.88
CA ASN A 64 0.36 -2.80 -2.78
C ASN A 64 -0.13 -1.39 -2.42
N ILE A 65 0.76 -0.39 -2.37
CA ILE A 65 0.37 1.02 -2.12
C ILE A 65 -0.68 1.47 -3.15
N LYS A 66 -0.46 1.17 -4.44
CA LYS A 66 -1.43 1.47 -5.50
C LYS A 66 -2.77 0.78 -5.26
N ASN A 67 -2.77 -0.51 -4.96
CA ASN A 67 -4.01 -1.26 -4.70
C ASN A 67 -4.75 -0.68 -3.50
N MET A 68 -4.04 -0.38 -2.41
CA MET A 68 -4.59 0.24 -1.22
C MET A 68 -5.19 1.61 -1.50
N ALA A 69 -4.51 2.46 -2.29
CA ALA A 69 -5.02 3.77 -2.67
C ALA A 69 -6.35 3.66 -3.45
N ILE A 70 -6.43 2.73 -4.40
CA ILE A 70 -7.67 2.46 -5.15
C ILE A 70 -8.79 1.99 -4.21
N THR A 71 -8.50 1.01 -3.35
CA THR A 71 -9.47 0.50 -2.38
C THR A 71 -9.94 1.59 -1.41
N ALA A 72 -9.03 2.42 -0.90
CA ALA A 72 -9.35 3.52 0.00
C ALA A 72 -10.25 4.56 -0.69
N ALA A 73 -10.01 4.87 -1.97
CA ALA A 73 -10.88 5.75 -2.75
C ALA A 73 -12.29 5.18 -2.90
N PHE A 74 -12.42 3.87 -3.14
CA PHE A 74 -13.74 3.22 -3.17
C PHE A 74 -14.46 3.27 -1.82
N LEU A 75 -13.76 2.98 -0.73
CA LEU A 75 -14.33 3.04 0.63
C LEU A 75 -14.80 4.44 0.99
N ALA A 76 -13.99 5.46 0.68
CA ALA A 76 -14.35 6.85 0.89
C ALA A 76 -15.56 7.28 0.04
N SER A 77 -15.59 6.86 -1.23
CA SER A 77 -16.71 7.14 -2.12
C SER A 77 -18.02 6.50 -1.66
N ASP A 78 -17.98 5.28 -1.12
CA ASP A 78 -19.18 4.59 -0.59
C ASP A 78 -19.79 5.37 0.59
N SER A 79 -18.93 6.01 1.39
CA SER A 79 -19.34 6.84 2.53
C SER A 79 -19.60 8.32 2.17
N SER A 80 -19.44 8.71 0.88
CA SER A 80 -19.48 10.12 0.43
C SER A 80 -18.49 11.03 1.17
N GLU A 81 -17.31 10.51 1.50
CA GLU A 81 -16.26 11.21 2.25
C GLU A 81 -14.99 11.40 1.42
N ALA A 82 -14.08 12.26 1.91
CA ALA A 82 -12.72 12.33 1.40
C ALA A 82 -11.87 11.14 1.86
N VAL A 83 -10.85 10.79 1.09
CA VAL A 83 -9.90 9.73 1.46
C VAL A 83 -9.07 10.19 2.66
N GLY A 84 -9.46 9.74 3.85
CA GLY A 84 -8.69 9.86 5.09
C GLY A 84 -8.01 8.56 5.56
N MET A 85 -7.33 8.65 6.70
CA MET A 85 -6.53 7.56 7.30
C MET A 85 -7.35 6.28 7.52
N LYS A 86 -8.60 6.38 7.99
CA LYS A 86 -9.46 5.20 8.22
C LYS A 86 -9.64 4.33 6.97
N HIS A 87 -9.80 4.95 5.80
CA HIS A 87 -9.99 4.24 4.54
C HIS A 87 -8.71 3.53 4.10
N ILE A 88 -7.55 4.19 4.26
CA ILE A 88 -6.25 3.62 3.91
C ILE A 88 -5.89 2.47 4.84
N LEU A 89 -6.12 2.61 6.15
CA LEU A 89 -5.86 1.55 7.13
C LEU A 89 -6.80 0.35 6.93
N LYS A 90 -8.07 0.58 6.58
CA LYS A 90 -8.98 -0.50 6.19
C LYS A 90 -8.54 -1.20 4.89
N ALA A 91 -8.08 -0.44 3.90
CA ALA A 91 -7.49 -1.00 2.69
C ALA A 91 -6.21 -1.80 2.98
N TYR A 92 -5.42 -1.38 3.96
CA TYR A 92 -4.23 -2.13 4.41
C TYR A 92 -4.63 -3.46 5.05
N GLN A 93 -5.67 -3.48 5.89
CA GLN A 93 -6.20 -4.73 6.44
C GLN A 93 -6.61 -5.71 5.33
N TYR A 94 -7.32 -5.24 4.31
CA TYR A 94 -7.69 -6.08 3.16
C TYR A 94 -6.49 -6.63 2.37
N GLU A 95 -5.38 -5.90 2.31
CA GLU A 95 -4.13 -6.44 1.73
C GLU A 95 -3.48 -7.50 2.63
N LEU A 96 -3.52 -7.33 3.95
CA LEU A 96 -3.00 -8.32 4.91
C LEU A 96 -3.83 -9.61 4.90
N ASP A 97 -5.15 -9.52 4.76
CA ASP A 97 -6.05 -10.66 4.70
C ASP A 97 -5.68 -11.62 3.55
N LYS A 98 -5.21 -11.09 2.41
CA LYS A 98 -4.73 -11.89 1.26
C LYS A 98 -3.53 -12.79 1.62
N THR A 99 -2.83 -12.46 2.69
CA THR A 99 -1.66 -13.19 3.20
C THR A 99 -1.94 -13.93 4.52
N ASN A 100 -3.21 -14.02 4.94
CA ASN A 100 -3.62 -14.55 6.26
C ASN A 100 -2.89 -13.87 7.44
N ARG A 101 -2.60 -12.57 7.31
CA ARG A 101 -2.14 -11.73 8.42
C ARG A 101 -3.27 -10.80 8.84
N ALA A 102 -3.32 -10.48 10.12
CA ALA A 102 -4.19 -9.43 10.66
C ALA A 102 -3.34 -8.32 11.25
N MET A 103 -3.80 -7.08 11.13
CA MET A 103 -3.17 -5.95 11.77
C MET A 103 -3.41 -5.99 13.28
N THR A 104 -2.47 -5.50 14.06
CA THR A 104 -2.57 -5.40 15.52
C THR A 104 -2.77 -3.94 15.97
N LYS A 105 -3.33 -3.74 17.18
CA LYS A 105 -3.45 -2.39 17.77
C LYS A 105 -2.08 -1.71 17.91
N ASP A 106 -1.05 -2.47 18.24
CA ASP A 106 0.32 -1.96 18.39
C ASP A 106 0.92 -1.48 17.05
N GLU A 107 0.63 -2.16 15.94
CA GLU A 107 1.04 -1.73 14.60
C GLU A 107 0.38 -0.41 14.19
N LEU A 108 -0.86 -0.17 14.62
CA LEU A 108 -1.58 1.09 14.37
C LEU A 108 -1.08 2.26 15.22
N ALA A 109 -0.46 2.00 16.37
CA ALA A 109 0.11 3.02 17.26
C ALA A 109 -0.86 4.19 17.52
N GLU A 110 -0.54 5.39 17.03
CA GLU A 110 -1.37 6.60 17.18
C GLU A 110 -2.75 6.48 16.52
N TYR A 111 -2.91 5.57 15.56
CA TYR A 111 -4.18 5.25 14.89
C TYR A 111 -4.91 4.04 15.46
N ALA A 112 -4.51 3.52 16.63
CA ALA A 112 -5.14 2.35 17.26
C ALA A 112 -6.63 2.55 17.56
N PHE A 113 -7.11 3.80 17.63
CA PHE A 113 -8.52 4.13 17.80
C PHE A 113 -9.39 3.72 16.59
N TYR A 114 -8.81 3.54 15.39
CA TYR A 114 -9.51 2.98 14.23
C TYR A 114 -9.61 1.46 14.25
N PHE A 115 -8.93 0.77 15.17
CA PHE A 115 -8.81 -0.68 15.12
C PHE A 115 -10.17 -1.38 15.10
N ASP A 116 -11.10 -0.99 15.98
CA ASP A 116 -12.40 -1.64 16.06
C ASP A 116 -13.24 -1.32 14.81
N GLU A 117 -13.17 -0.09 14.29
CA GLU A 117 -13.87 0.33 13.05
C GLU A 117 -13.37 -0.42 11.80
N ILE A 118 -12.07 -0.69 11.71
CA ILE A 118 -11.46 -1.43 10.60
C ILE A 118 -11.95 -2.88 10.58
N HIS A 119 -12.12 -3.50 11.75
CA HIS A 119 -12.48 -4.91 11.92
C HIS A 119 -14.00 -5.16 12.06
N LEU A 120 -14.82 -4.10 12.09
CA LEU A 120 -16.26 -4.21 12.00
C LEU A 120 -16.67 -4.44 10.53
N LEU A 121 -16.57 -5.69 10.07
CA LEU A 121 -17.38 -6.34 9.01
C LEU A 121 -17.13 -7.85 9.05
#